data_AF-A0A1F2REJ0-F1
#
_entry.id   AF-A0A1F2REJ0-F1
#
_cell.length_a   1.000
_cell.length_b   1.000
_cell.length_c   1.000
_cell.angle_alpha   90.00
_cell.angle_beta   90.00
_cell.angle_gamma   90.00
#
_symmetry.space_group_name_H-M   'P 1'
#
loop_
_entity.id
_entity.type
_entity.pdbx_description
1 polymer ?
#
loop_
_entity_poly.entity_id
_entity_poly.type
_entity_poly.pdbx_seq_one_letter_code
_entity_poly.pdbx_strand_id
1 'polypeptide(L)'
;MNDQISQNVERFKSFLTSWMDGYKFAAFSYVALKKPGNDIPVIVAAAVRLLPLLDQSNLRLFTCETSSIIGGFTVWPLDRPFAEFLSPLREGIVASPNGPVLRMSDQGLTAQFDPGDSALETNQPRQATLKILAVGLNALLQDSSRIEELNCELRAHSIPFDGIGDLLTSVYLDPNERRQNSDFSIVATNLVAVDRVTSVISQGVAHIHCLATPKLNAEEIRIGVIPFIRQFSERKSVSGTNLSWEVRDDGIAHGSIDMDIGNSQAVQVFLSKNDMLYDRYWIFDPEKHINPSYAVHQTIDNEMTTLRSFLSGQSKNPGEDLERGAALLLSLFRFSVAHYGLIPTLRDGPDLLAFTQANELLVVDCTTGLPNESNKVSKLISRTERIRASLQSSGHSHIDVLPVIVTTAPRATIQRDITDAASHGVAV
;
A
#
# COMPACT_ATOMS: atom_id res chain seq x y z
N MET A 1 6.92 8.06 -33.96
CA MET A 1 6.07 8.35 -32.79
C MET A 1 5.38 7.05 -32.41
N ASN A 2 5.35 6.70 -31.13
CA ASN A 2 5.36 5.30 -30.70
C ASN A 2 3.97 4.66 -30.80
N ASP A 3 3.72 3.79 -31.79
CA ASP A 3 2.48 3.01 -31.97
C ASP A 3 2.03 2.33 -30.67
N GLN A 4 2.99 1.97 -29.81
CA GLN A 4 2.77 1.41 -28.48
C GLN A 4 1.92 2.31 -27.56
N ILE A 5 2.08 3.63 -27.62
CA ILE A 5 1.31 4.56 -26.77
C ILE A 5 -0.15 4.57 -27.20
N SER A 6 -0.39 4.75 -28.49
CA SER A 6 -1.73 4.70 -29.07
C SER A 6 -2.43 3.38 -28.74
N GLN A 7 -1.74 2.24 -28.89
CA GLN A 7 -2.29 0.93 -28.55
C GLN A 7 -2.67 0.81 -27.07
N ASN A 8 -1.81 1.23 -26.14
CA ASN A 8 -2.12 1.14 -24.70
C ASN A 8 -3.22 2.11 -24.27
N VAL A 9 -3.27 3.33 -24.84
CA VAL A 9 -4.36 4.29 -24.61
C VAL A 9 -5.69 3.70 -25.09
N GLU A 10 -5.73 3.08 -26.26
CA GLU A 10 -6.96 2.46 -26.77
C GLU A 10 -7.38 1.22 -25.98
N ARG A 11 -6.43 0.40 -25.52
CA ARG A 11 -6.72 -0.71 -24.60
C ARG A 11 -7.34 -0.21 -23.30
N PHE A 12 -6.79 0.85 -22.72
CA PHE A 12 -7.32 1.48 -21.50
C PHE A 12 -8.71 2.09 -21.72
N LYS A 13 -8.95 2.76 -22.86
CA LYS A 13 -10.29 3.27 -23.24
C LYS A 13 -11.32 2.16 -23.36
N SER A 14 -10.97 1.11 -24.08
CA SER A 14 -11.83 -0.07 -24.25
C SER A 14 -12.19 -0.68 -22.90
N PHE A 15 -11.19 -0.82 -22.02
CA PHE A 15 -11.41 -1.26 -20.65
C PHE A 15 -12.37 -0.33 -19.89
N LEU A 16 -12.17 0.99 -19.91
CA LEU A 16 -12.98 1.94 -19.17
C LEU A 16 -14.43 2.06 -19.65
N THR A 17 -14.71 1.74 -20.92
CA THR A 17 -16.03 1.97 -21.53
C THR A 17 -17.17 1.27 -20.77
N SER A 18 -16.91 0.08 -20.21
CA SER A 18 -17.92 -0.67 -19.42
C SER A 18 -18.12 -0.16 -17.99
N TRP A 19 -17.33 0.81 -17.54
CA TRP A 19 -17.26 1.20 -16.12
C TRP A 19 -17.31 2.71 -15.90
N MET A 20 -17.25 3.49 -16.98
CA MET A 20 -17.13 4.95 -16.91
C MET A 20 -18.28 5.56 -16.10
N ASP A 21 -19.48 4.97 -16.20
CA ASP A 21 -20.66 5.39 -15.45
C ASP A 21 -20.50 5.27 -13.94
N GLY A 22 -19.63 4.38 -13.43
CA GLY A 22 -19.37 4.24 -12.01
C GLY A 22 -18.58 5.41 -11.41
N TYR A 23 -17.86 6.17 -12.22
CA TYR A 23 -17.08 7.31 -11.76
C TYR A 23 -17.87 8.62 -11.83
N LYS A 24 -17.74 9.45 -10.80
CA LYS A 24 -18.41 10.76 -10.73
C LYS A 24 -17.43 11.92 -10.84
N PHE A 25 -16.19 11.72 -10.42
CA PHE A 25 -15.18 12.76 -10.34
C PHE A 25 -13.86 12.28 -10.93
N ALA A 26 -13.06 13.23 -11.41
CA ALA A 26 -11.66 13.02 -11.68
C ALA A 26 -10.84 14.01 -10.87
N ALA A 27 -9.78 13.52 -10.23
CA ALA A 27 -8.84 14.31 -9.47
C ALA A 27 -7.49 14.32 -10.19
N PHE A 28 -6.92 15.50 -10.44
CA PHE A 28 -5.64 15.67 -11.11
C PHE A 28 -4.62 16.28 -10.16
N SER A 29 -3.60 15.48 -9.88
CA SER A 29 -2.38 15.87 -9.18
C SER A 29 -1.26 16.09 -10.18
N TYR A 30 -0.48 17.15 -10.04
CA TYR A 30 0.66 17.38 -10.92
C TYR A 30 1.79 18.17 -10.26
N VAL A 31 3.00 17.91 -10.76
CA VAL A 31 4.20 18.74 -10.60
C VAL A 31 4.92 18.78 -11.96
N ALA A 32 5.23 19.98 -12.44
CA ALA A 32 5.86 20.21 -13.73
C ALA A 32 6.89 21.34 -13.68
N LEU A 33 7.85 21.29 -14.60
CA LEU A 33 8.92 22.28 -14.76
C LEU A 33 8.58 23.29 -15.85
N LYS A 34 8.77 24.57 -15.56
CA LYS A 34 8.80 25.64 -16.54
C LYS A 34 10.20 25.71 -17.12
N LYS A 35 10.34 25.45 -18.42
CA LYS A 35 11.61 25.56 -19.12
C LYS A 35 11.65 26.87 -19.92
N PRO A 36 12.75 27.64 -19.87
CA PRO A 36 12.92 28.80 -20.74
C PRO A 36 12.77 28.40 -22.22
N GLY A 37 11.92 29.12 -22.96
CA GLY A 37 11.64 28.85 -24.38
C GLY A 37 10.56 27.80 -24.66
N ASN A 38 9.95 27.20 -23.62
CA ASN A 38 8.79 26.34 -23.77
C ASN A 38 7.52 27.05 -23.29
N ASP A 39 6.49 27.10 -24.12
CA ASP A 39 5.19 27.68 -23.76
C ASP A 39 4.37 26.75 -22.83
N ILE A 40 4.72 25.46 -22.78
CA ILE A 40 4.02 24.43 -22.01
C ILE A 40 4.97 23.81 -20.97
N PRO A 41 4.62 23.81 -19.67
CA PRO A 41 5.41 23.15 -18.63
C PRO A 41 5.55 21.65 -18.86
N VAL A 42 6.73 21.11 -18.52
CA VAL A 42 7.08 19.70 -18.72
C VAL A 42 6.82 18.89 -17.45
N ILE A 43 6.05 17.82 -17.56
CA ILE A 43 5.66 16.97 -16.43
C ILE A 43 6.90 16.33 -15.78
N VAL A 44 7.00 16.47 -14.46
CA VAL A 44 7.87 15.65 -13.62
C VAL A 44 7.08 14.45 -13.11
N ALA A 45 5.90 14.71 -12.55
CA ALA A 45 4.96 13.67 -12.16
C ALA A 45 3.54 14.20 -12.19
N ALA A 46 2.61 13.39 -12.67
CA ALA A 46 1.19 13.73 -12.68
C ALA A 46 0.31 12.47 -12.63
N ALA A 47 -0.88 12.61 -12.06
CA ALA A 47 -1.83 11.52 -11.95
C ALA A 47 -3.26 12.03 -12.07
N VAL A 48 -4.07 11.36 -12.88
CA VAL A 48 -5.53 11.48 -12.85
C VAL A 48 -6.11 10.27 -12.13
N ARG A 49 -6.85 10.49 -11.05
CA ARG A 49 -7.59 9.45 -10.35
C ARG A 49 -9.07 9.58 -10.70
N LEU A 50 -9.65 8.53 -11.26
CA LEU A 50 -11.10 8.45 -11.47
C LEU A 50 -11.74 7.96 -10.18
N LEU A 51 -12.66 8.73 -9.64
CA LEU A 51 -13.23 8.53 -8.31
C LEU A 51 -14.76 8.40 -8.40
N PRO A 52 -15.35 7.36 -7.79
CA PRO A 52 -16.81 7.23 -7.74
C PRO A 52 -17.45 8.20 -6.74
N LEU A 53 -16.72 8.52 -5.67
CA LEU A 53 -17.14 9.39 -4.59
C LEU A 53 -15.96 10.25 -4.15
N LEU A 54 -16.29 11.36 -3.52
CA LEU A 54 -15.34 12.39 -3.15
C LEU A 54 -15.75 12.96 -1.80
N ASP A 55 -14.92 12.76 -0.78
CA ASP A 55 -15.13 13.37 0.52
C ASP A 55 -14.69 14.83 0.48
N GLN A 56 -15.64 15.73 0.23
CA GLN A 56 -15.39 17.17 0.11
C GLN A 56 -14.84 17.79 1.39
N SER A 57 -15.07 17.17 2.56
CA SER A 57 -14.61 17.72 3.84
C SER A 57 -13.09 17.68 4.00
N ASN A 58 -12.43 16.74 3.31
CA ASN A 58 -10.99 16.51 3.37
C ASN A 58 -10.23 17.00 2.14
N LEU A 59 -10.93 17.53 1.13
CA LEU A 59 -10.28 18.06 -0.06
C LEU A 59 -9.74 19.46 0.17
N ARG A 60 -8.43 19.59 -0.03
CA ARG A 60 -7.76 20.89 -0.12
C ARG A 60 -7.29 21.08 -1.54
N LEU A 61 -8.07 21.82 -2.33
CA LEU A 61 -7.60 22.32 -3.61
C LEU A 61 -6.35 23.15 -3.37
N PHE A 62 -5.32 22.91 -4.17
CA PHE A 62 -4.00 23.46 -3.91
C PHE A 62 -3.30 23.74 -5.22
N THR A 63 -2.63 24.89 -5.28
CA THR A 63 -1.76 25.26 -6.40
C THR A 63 -0.54 25.96 -5.83
N CYS A 64 0.63 25.59 -6.35
CA CYS A 64 1.90 26.24 -6.08
C CYS A 64 2.55 26.59 -7.41
N GLU A 65 3.04 27.81 -7.53
CA GLU A 65 3.69 28.27 -8.73
C GLU A 65 4.89 29.13 -8.36
N THR A 66 6.05 28.68 -8.79
CA THR A 66 7.32 29.38 -8.63
C THR A 66 7.82 29.84 -10.01
N SER A 67 9.02 30.41 -10.09
CA SER A 67 9.65 30.74 -11.38
C SER A 67 9.91 29.51 -12.25
N SER A 68 10.28 28.38 -11.65
CA SER A 68 10.69 27.15 -12.34
C SER A 68 9.69 26.00 -12.22
N ILE A 69 8.77 26.04 -11.25
CA ILE A 69 7.91 24.89 -10.90
C ILE A 69 6.45 25.32 -10.91
N ILE A 70 5.59 24.42 -11.35
CA ILE A 70 4.16 24.49 -11.09
C ILE A 70 3.70 23.15 -10.51
N GLY A 71 2.93 23.20 -9.44
CA GLY A 71 2.35 22.03 -8.81
C GLY A 71 0.92 22.31 -8.39
N GLY A 72 0.09 21.27 -8.34
CA GLY A 72 -1.28 21.46 -7.90
C GLY A 72 -2.09 20.19 -7.82
N PHE A 73 -3.27 20.36 -7.23
CA PHE A 73 -4.30 19.36 -7.08
C PHE A 73 -5.66 19.98 -7.38
N THR A 74 -6.33 19.44 -8.39
CA THR A 74 -7.64 19.90 -8.86
C THR A 74 -8.62 18.74 -8.95
N VAL A 75 -9.91 19.01 -8.81
CA VAL A 75 -10.97 18.01 -8.95
C VAL A 75 -12.08 18.57 -9.81
N TRP A 76 -12.68 17.75 -10.67
CA TRP A 76 -13.84 18.12 -11.47
C TRP A 76 -14.84 16.97 -11.58
N PRO A 77 -16.14 17.28 -11.74
CA PRO A 77 -17.13 16.26 -12.07
C PRO A 77 -16.87 15.68 -13.48
N LEU A 78 -17.08 14.39 -13.65
CA LEU A 78 -17.06 13.72 -14.95
C LEU A 78 -18.42 13.89 -15.61
N ASP A 79 -18.67 15.09 -16.15
CA ASP A 79 -19.86 15.46 -16.90
C ASP A 79 -19.63 15.43 -18.43
N ARG A 80 -18.36 15.55 -18.86
CA ARG A 80 -17.93 15.44 -20.27
C ARG A 80 -17.44 14.04 -20.63
N PRO A 81 -17.44 13.67 -21.93
CA PRO A 81 -16.87 12.41 -22.38
C PRO A 81 -15.39 12.34 -22.00
N PHE A 82 -15.02 11.49 -21.04
CA PHE A 82 -13.63 11.28 -20.63
C PHE A 82 -12.71 10.90 -21.82
N ALA A 83 -13.29 10.36 -22.89
CA ALA A 83 -12.59 10.09 -24.16
C ALA A 83 -11.93 11.35 -24.77
N GLU A 84 -12.51 12.53 -24.60
CA GLU A 84 -11.92 13.80 -25.09
C GLU A 84 -10.63 14.12 -24.33
N PHE A 85 -10.59 13.89 -23.01
CA PHE A 85 -9.39 14.08 -22.18
C PHE A 85 -8.23 13.17 -22.62
N LEU A 86 -8.54 11.97 -23.11
CA LEU A 86 -7.53 10.99 -23.53
C LEU A 86 -6.95 11.26 -24.93
N SER A 87 -7.56 12.14 -25.72
CA SER A 87 -7.13 12.36 -27.11
C SER A 87 -5.77 13.06 -27.21
N PRO A 88 -5.50 14.16 -26.48
CA PRO A 88 -4.20 14.84 -26.48
C PRO A 88 -3.05 14.01 -25.91
N LEU A 89 -3.33 12.97 -25.12
CA LEU A 89 -2.30 12.09 -24.53
C LEU A 89 -1.45 11.38 -25.58
N ARG A 90 -2.00 11.17 -26.79
CA ARG A 90 -1.26 10.59 -27.92
C ARG A 90 -0.08 11.47 -28.35
N GLU A 91 -0.17 12.78 -28.10
CA GLU A 91 0.86 13.77 -28.39
C GLU A 91 1.71 14.10 -27.14
N GLY A 92 1.53 13.32 -26.06
CA GLY A 92 2.17 13.57 -24.77
C GLY A 92 1.61 14.80 -24.05
N ILE A 93 0.47 15.35 -24.47
CA ILE A 93 -0.15 16.54 -23.88
C ILE A 93 -1.24 16.10 -22.90
N VAL A 94 -1.21 16.67 -21.70
CA VAL A 94 -2.21 16.49 -20.66
C VAL A 94 -2.95 17.81 -20.47
N ALA A 95 -4.23 17.85 -20.86
CA ALA A 95 -5.08 19.03 -20.72
C ALA A 95 -6.23 18.72 -19.77
N SER A 96 -6.07 19.08 -18.49
CA SER A 96 -7.14 18.92 -17.50
C SER A 96 -8.16 20.06 -17.63
N PRO A 97 -9.49 19.82 -17.48
CA PRO A 97 -10.51 20.85 -17.70
C PRO A 97 -10.36 22.11 -16.83
N ASN A 98 -9.84 21.95 -15.61
CA ASN A 98 -9.71 23.02 -14.61
C ASN A 98 -8.25 23.22 -14.14
N GLY A 99 -7.28 22.73 -14.90
CA GLY A 99 -5.87 22.83 -14.54
C GLY A 99 -5.00 23.21 -15.75
N PRO A 100 -3.68 23.26 -15.56
CA PRO A 100 -2.78 23.67 -16.63
C PRO A 100 -2.75 22.63 -17.76
N VAL A 101 -2.40 23.11 -18.96
CA VAL A 101 -1.94 22.23 -20.03
C VAL A 101 -0.48 21.90 -19.75
N LEU A 102 -0.18 20.61 -19.66
CA LEU A 102 1.16 20.09 -19.39
C LEU A 102 1.60 19.16 -20.52
N ARG A 103 2.91 18.96 -20.66
CA ARG A 103 3.48 18.07 -21.67
C ARG A 103 4.49 17.09 -21.08
N MET A 104 4.43 15.83 -21.51
CA MET A 104 5.47 14.83 -21.27
C MET A 104 6.72 15.16 -22.09
N SER A 105 7.90 14.79 -21.60
CA SER A 105 9.11 14.89 -22.43
C SER A 105 9.04 13.95 -23.64
N ASP A 106 9.46 14.45 -24.81
CA ASP A 106 9.51 13.64 -26.04
C ASP A 106 10.60 12.55 -25.99
N GLN A 107 11.50 12.63 -25.02
CA GLN A 107 12.58 11.66 -24.82
C GLN A 107 12.14 10.49 -23.93
N GLY A 108 12.43 9.27 -24.36
CA GLY A 108 12.17 8.05 -23.58
C GLY A 108 10.70 7.72 -23.39
N LEU A 109 9.82 8.26 -24.24
CA LEU A 109 8.37 8.13 -24.10
C LEU A 109 7.91 6.68 -24.32
N THR A 110 7.35 6.08 -23.29
CA THR A 110 6.77 4.73 -23.30
C THR A 110 5.42 4.73 -22.58
N ALA A 111 4.57 3.76 -22.88
CA ALA A 111 3.30 3.59 -22.18
C ALA A 111 3.07 2.12 -21.81
N GLN A 112 2.43 1.94 -20.66
CA GLN A 112 2.03 0.65 -20.12
C GLN A 112 0.60 0.76 -19.61
N PHE A 113 -0.23 -0.21 -19.98
CA PHE A 113 -1.54 -0.39 -19.39
C PHE A 113 -1.53 -1.66 -18.53
N ASP A 114 -1.85 -1.51 -17.24
CA ASP A 114 -2.13 -2.59 -16.32
C ASP A 114 -3.65 -2.62 -16.02
N PRO A 115 -4.39 -3.69 -16.35
CA PRO A 115 -5.80 -3.82 -15.99
C PRO A 115 -6.04 -4.05 -14.49
N GLY A 116 -4.98 -4.12 -13.68
CA GLY A 116 -5.02 -4.26 -12.22
C GLY A 116 -4.99 -5.72 -11.74
N ASP A 117 -4.52 -6.65 -12.57
CA ASP A 117 -4.46 -8.08 -12.22
C ASP A 117 -3.41 -8.37 -11.14
N SER A 118 -2.31 -7.61 -11.14
CA SER A 118 -1.21 -7.71 -10.16
C SER A 118 -1.63 -7.31 -8.73
N ALA A 119 -2.47 -6.27 -8.61
CA ALA A 119 -3.03 -5.83 -7.33
C ALA A 119 -3.82 -6.96 -6.65
N LEU A 120 -4.52 -7.76 -7.44
CA LEU A 120 -5.28 -8.89 -6.92
C LEU A 120 -4.36 -9.91 -6.30
N GLU A 121 -3.17 -10.21 -6.85
CA GLU A 121 -2.22 -11.16 -6.27
C GLU A 121 -1.79 -10.82 -4.84
N THR A 122 -1.86 -9.56 -4.45
CA THR A 122 -1.50 -9.05 -3.12
C THR A 122 -2.71 -8.75 -2.22
N ASN A 123 -3.91 -9.26 -2.57
CA ASN A 123 -5.18 -8.98 -1.88
C ASN A 123 -5.55 -7.49 -1.83
N GLN A 124 -5.03 -6.71 -2.79
CA GLN A 124 -5.45 -5.35 -3.00
C GLN A 124 -6.61 -5.33 -4.01
N PRO A 125 -7.54 -4.37 -3.88
CA PRO A 125 -8.61 -4.24 -4.86
C PRO A 125 -8.04 -3.87 -6.23
N ARG A 126 -8.71 -4.30 -7.31
CA ARG A 126 -8.29 -4.00 -8.69
C ARG A 126 -8.22 -2.48 -8.90
N GLN A 127 -7.11 -2.01 -9.45
CA GLN A 127 -6.93 -0.63 -9.90
C GLN A 127 -6.33 -0.64 -11.30
N ALA A 128 -7.15 -0.36 -12.31
CA ALA A 128 -6.66 -0.29 -13.67
C ALA A 128 -5.87 1.00 -13.87
N THR A 129 -4.64 0.89 -14.36
CA THR A 129 -3.70 1.99 -14.46
C THR A 129 -3.13 2.08 -15.87
N LEU A 130 -3.30 3.23 -16.51
CA LEU A 130 -2.50 3.62 -17.67
C LEU A 130 -1.35 4.48 -17.18
N LYS A 131 -0.11 4.07 -17.46
CA LYS A 131 1.10 4.83 -17.13
C LYS A 131 1.84 5.22 -18.40
N ILE A 132 2.19 6.49 -18.52
CA ILE A 132 3.06 7.03 -19.56
C ILE A 132 4.34 7.48 -18.86
N LEU A 133 5.47 6.96 -19.30
CA LEU A 133 6.79 7.24 -18.74
C LEU A 133 7.60 8.03 -19.76
N ALA A 134 8.42 8.96 -19.26
CA ALA A 134 9.46 9.64 -20.03
C ALA A 134 10.76 9.70 -19.21
N VAL A 135 11.80 10.32 -19.76
CA VAL A 135 13.07 10.53 -19.05
C VAL A 135 12.90 11.15 -17.65
N GLY A 136 13.74 10.73 -16.70
CA GLY A 136 13.72 11.20 -15.32
C GLY A 136 14.11 12.67 -15.12
N LEU A 137 13.89 13.15 -13.91
CA LEU A 137 14.12 14.55 -13.52
C LEU A 137 15.55 15.04 -13.81
N ASN A 138 16.56 14.23 -13.52
CA ASN A 138 17.96 14.57 -13.84
C ASN A 138 18.17 14.83 -15.33
N ALA A 139 17.61 13.97 -16.19
CA ALA A 139 17.70 14.13 -17.63
C ALA A 139 16.87 15.32 -18.13
N LEU A 140 15.74 15.61 -17.48
CA LEU A 140 14.96 16.83 -17.77
C LEU A 140 15.74 18.11 -17.46
N LEU A 141 16.49 18.12 -16.36
CA LEU A 141 17.26 19.28 -15.93
C LEU A 141 18.60 19.43 -16.66
N GLN A 142 19.10 18.34 -17.26
CA GLN A 142 20.41 18.21 -17.92
C GLN A 142 21.62 18.45 -17.00
N ASP A 143 21.37 18.80 -15.74
CA ASP A 143 22.35 19.07 -14.71
C ASP A 143 21.73 18.76 -13.34
N SER A 144 22.35 17.85 -12.59
CA SER A 144 21.86 17.42 -11.27
C SER A 144 21.98 18.50 -10.20
N SER A 145 22.88 19.49 -10.36
CA SER A 145 23.04 20.59 -9.40
C SER A 145 21.80 21.49 -9.34
N ARG A 146 21.03 21.54 -10.43
CA ARG A 146 19.78 22.31 -10.51
C ARG A 146 18.66 21.77 -9.63
N ILE A 147 18.73 20.52 -9.18
CA ILE A 147 17.77 20.00 -8.20
C ILE A 147 17.84 20.81 -6.90
N GLU A 148 19.05 21.16 -6.45
CA GLU A 148 19.18 21.93 -5.22
C GLU A 148 18.71 23.38 -5.40
N GLU A 149 18.88 23.96 -6.58
CA GLU A 149 18.30 25.27 -6.92
C GLU A 149 16.77 25.25 -6.81
N LEU A 150 16.13 24.21 -7.37
CA LEU A 150 14.68 24.01 -7.28
C LEU A 150 14.22 23.81 -5.82
N ASN A 151 14.98 23.05 -5.03
CA ASN A 151 14.67 22.85 -3.62
C ASN A 151 14.79 24.16 -2.83
N CYS A 152 15.81 24.98 -3.11
CA CYS A 152 15.96 26.30 -2.51
C CYS A 152 14.81 27.24 -2.91
N GLU A 153 14.41 27.22 -4.18
CA GLU A 153 13.27 27.98 -4.69
C GLU A 153 11.96 27.63 -3.97
N LEU A 154 11.71 26.32 -3.77
CA LEU A 154 10.56 25.82 -3.02
C LEU A 154 10.58 26.19 -1.54
N ARG A 155 11.75 26.15 -0.89
CA ARG A 155 11.92 26.57 0.51
C ARG A 155 11.72 28.08 0.70
N ALA A 156 12.05 28.87 -0.32
CA ALA A 156 11.89 30.33 -0.32
C ALA A 156 10.48 30.80 -0.76
N HIS A 157 9.63 29.88 -1.22
CA HIS A 157 8.28 30.21 -1.67
C HIS A 157 7.39 30.70 -0.51
N SER A 158 6.35 31.48 -0.83
CA SER A 158 5.43 32.07 0.16
C SER A 158 4.74 31.03 1.05
N ILE A 159 4.45 29.86 0.48
CA ILE A 159 4.14 28.63 1.18
C ILE A 159 5.39 27.75 1.01
N PRO A 160 6.23 27.59 2.04
CA PRO A 160 7.49 26.89 1.92
C PRO A 160 7.29 25.37 1.86
N PHE A 161 8.10 24.70 1.04
CA PHE A 161 8.20 23.24 0.98
C PHE A 161 9.65 22.81 1.23
N ASP A 162 9.86 21.70 1.93
CA ASP A 162 11.20 21.13 2.11
C ASP A 162 11.62 20.29 0.89
N GLY A 163 11.69 20.95 -0.26
CA GLY A 163 12.10 20.35 -1.53
C GLY A 163 10.97 19.73 -2.34
N ILE A 164 11.34 19.10 -3.46
CA ILE A 164 10.39 18.58 -4.44
C ILE A 164 9.58 17.39 -3.92
N GLY A 165 10.16 16.55 -3.05
CA GLY A 165 9.47 15.41 -2.43
C GLY A 165 8.33 15.84 -1.51
N ASP A 166 8.51 16.93 -0.77
CA ASP A 166 7.47 17.53 0.07
C ASP A 166 6.33 18.11 -0.78
N LEU A 167 6.66 18.82 -1.87
CA LEU A 167 5.64 19.28 -2.83
C LEU A 167 4.86 18.11 -3.45
N LEU A 168 5.54 17.04 -3.87
CA LEU A 168 4.92 15.83 -4.42
C LEU A 168 3.94 15.20 -3.43
N THR A 169 4.35 15.07 -2.16
CA THR A 169 3.51 14.56 -1.07
C THR A 169 2.28 15.44 -0.88
N SER A 170 2.46 16.76 -0.88
CA SER A 170 1.40 17.75 -0.70
C SER A 170 0.32 17.68 -1.79
N VAL A 171 0.63 17.14 -2.97
CA VAL A 171 -0.32 16.92 -4.06
C VAL A 171 -0.69 15.44 -4.26
N TYR A 172 -0.45 14.57 -3.27
CA TYR A 172 -0.81 13.14 -3.31
C TYR A 172 -0.11 12.31 -4.42
N LEU A 173 1.11 12.72 -4.79
CA LEU A 173 2.01 11.96 -5.66
C LEU A 173 3.10 11.28 -4.81
N ASP A 174 3.74 10.24 -5.35
CA ASP A 174 4.80 9.55 -4.61
C ASP A 174 6.00 10.49 -4.37
N PRO A 175 6.59 10.52 -3.16
CA PRO A 175 7.61 11.49 -2.79
C PRO A 175 9.01 11.21 -3.34
N ASN A 176 9.23 10.09 -4.05
CA ASN A 176 10.57 9.68 -4.45
C ASN A 176 11.27 10.73 -5.36
N GLU A 177 12.17 11.51 -4.77
CA GLU A 177 12.93 12.57 -5.47
C GLU A 177 13.95 12.00 -6.46
N ARG A 178 14.35 10.74 -6.28
CA ARG A 178 15.30 10.02 -7.15
C ARG A 178 14.60 9.25 -8.28
N ARG A 179 13.42 9.72 -8.68
CA ARG A 179 12.67 9.16 -9.81
C ARG A 179 13.54 9.04 -11.05
N GLN A 180 13.70 7.79 -11.50
CA GLN A 180 14.42 7.48 -12.73
C GLN A 180 13.66 7.94 -13.98
N ASN A 181 12.34 8.09 -13.86
CA ASN A 181 11.44 8.49 -14.94
C ASN A 181 10.49 9.57 -14.46
N SER A 182 10.13 10.48 -15.36
CA SER A 182 8.96 11.34 -15.19
C SER A 182 7.74 10.57 -15.65
N ASP A 183 6.61 10.70 -14.94
CA ASP A 183 5.44 9.88 -15.24
C ASP A 183 4.12 10.62 -15.19
N PHE A 184 3.23 10.21 -16.08
CA PHE A 184 1.82 10.55 -16.04
C PHE A 184 1.02 9.25 -15.89
N SER A 185 0.10 9.20 -14.94
CA SER A 185 -0.75 8.04 -14.73
C SER A 185 -2.23 8.39 -14.76
N ILE A 186 -3.06 7.46 -15.23
CA ILE A 186 -4.50 7.49 -15.03
C ILE A 186 -4.87 6.24 -14.26
N VAL A 187 -5.42 6.42 -13.07
CA VAL A 187 -5.80 5.35 -12.15
C VAL A 187 -7.32 5.31 -12.05
N ALA A 188 -7.91 4.23 -12.55
CA ALA A 188 -9.32 3.93 -12.38
C ALA A 188 -9.50 3.22 -11.03
N THR A 189 -10.05 3.92 -10.04
CA THR A 189 -10.22 3.34 -8.69
C THR A 189 -11.29 2.26 -8.68
N ASN A 190 -11.25 1.41 -7.66
CA ASN A 190 -12.20 0.31 -7.56
C ASN A 190 -13.64 0.82 -7.32
N LEU A 191 -14.60 0.22 -8.01
CA LEU A 191 -16.03 0.58 -7.95
C LEU A 191 -16.85 -0.35 -7.04
N VAL A 192 -16.30 -1.52 -6.68
CA VAL A 192 -16.94 -2.49 -5.79
C VAL A 192 -15.90 -3.15 -4.90
N ALA A 193 -16.09 -3.13 -3.59
CA ALA A 193 -15.15 -3.72 -2.64
C ALA A 193 -15.87 -4.60 -1.61
N VAL A 194 -15.16 -5.59 -1.07
CA VAL A 194 -15.63 -6.30 0.12
C VAL A 194 -15.54 -5.34 1.29
N ASP A 195 -16.59 -5.22 2.09
CA ASP A 195 -16.51 -4.46 3.34
C ASP A 195 -15.71 -5.28 4.35
N ARG A 196 -14.43 -4.92 4.48
CA ARG A 196 -13.45 -5.62 5.32
C ARG A 196 -13.69 -5.42 6.82
N VAL A 197 -14.55 -4.46 7.21
CA VAL A 197 -14.84 -4.16 8.62
C VAL A 197 -16.03 -4.98 9.10
N THR A 198 -17.06 -5.11 8.27
CA THR A 198 -18.31 -5.78 8.65
C THR A 198 -18.38 -7.23 8.22
N SER A 199 -17.64 -7.64 7.19
CA SER A 199 -17.66 -9.03 6.74
C SER A 199 -16.92 -9.95 7.70
N VAL A 200 -17.62 -10.95 8.24
CA VAL A 200 -17.13 -11.82 9.30
C VAL A 200 -17.78 -13.20 9.20
N ILE A 201 -17.12 -14.22 9.73
CA ILE A 201 -17.74 -15.52 9.95
C ILE A 201 -18.23 -15.57 11.39
N SER A 202 -19.48 -15.97 11.61
CA SER A 202 -19.98 -16.26 12.95
C SER A 202 -20.89 -17.48 12.93
N GLN A 203 -20.75 -18.37 13.91
CA GLN A 203 -21.61 -19.56 14.06
C GLN A 203 -21.70 -20.47 12.80
N GLY A 204 -20.64 -20.50 11.98
CA GLY A 204 -20.59 -21.28 10.74
C GLY A 204 -21.28 -20.64 9.53
N VAL A 205 -21.69 -19.37 9.66
CA VAL A 205 -22.24 -18.56 8.57
C VAL A 205 -21.23 -17.47 8.21
N ALA A 206 -20.95 -17.30 6.92
CA ALA A 206 -20.23 -16.16 6.39
C ALA A 206 -21.21 -15.01 6.14
N HIS A 207 -21.10 -13.95 6.94
CA HIS A 207 -21.79 -12.69 6.73
C HIS A 207 -20.93 -11.84 5.80
N ILE A 208 -21.29 -11.79 4.53
CA ILE A 208 -20.51 -11.10 3.50
C ILE A 208 -21.19 -9.79 3.15
N HIS A 209 -20.46 -8.71 3.36
CA HIS A 209 -20.88 -7.37 3.01
C HIS A 209 -20.01 -6.83 1.87
N CYS A 210 -20.64 -6.15 0.93
CA CYS A 210 -19.94 -5.47 -0.15
C CYS A 210 -20.44 -4.03 -0.31
N LEU A 211 -19.55 -3.19 -0.80
CA LEU A 211 -19.78 -1.78 -1.07
C LEU A 211 -19.78 -1.61 -2.58
N ALA A 212 -20.83 -1.02 -3.12
CA ALA A 212 -20.94 -0.68 -4.53
C ALA A 212 -21.27 0.80 -4.69
N THR A 213 -20.73 1.39 -5.74
CA THR A 213 -20.93 2.81 -6.03
C THR A 213 -22.34 3.05 -6.58
N PRO A 214 -22.99 4.20 -6.30
CA PRO A 214 -24.41 4.43 -6.57
C PRO A 214 -24.86 4.28 -8.02
N LYS A 215 -23.95 4.48 -8.98
CA LYS A 215 -24.27 4.37 -10.42
C LYS A 215 -24.07 2.97 -10.98
N LEU A 216 -23.53 2.05 -10.17
CA LEU A 216 -23.30 0.69 -10.62
C LEU A 216 -24.59 -0.12 -10.50
N ASN A 217 -24.93 -0.87 -11.55
CA ASN A 217 -26.01 -1.85 -11.47
C ASN A 217 -25.61 -2.97 -10.50
N ALA A 218 -26.24 -2.97 -9.34
CA ALA A 218 -25.95 -3.90 -8.25
C ALA A 218 -26.28 -5.36 -8.62
N GLU A 219 -27.23 -5.57 -9.54
CA GLU A 219 -27.65 -6.90 -10.00
C GLU A 219 -26.56 -7.63 -10.81
N GLU A 220 -25.65 -6.90 -11.44
CA GLU A 220 -24.54 -7.43 -12.24
C GLU A 220 -23.35 -7.89 -11.40
N ILE A 221 -23.37 -7.59 -10.10
CA ILE A 221 -22.33 -8.02 -9.15
C ILE A 221 -22.50 -9.51 -8.88
N ARG A 222 -21.40 -10.20 -8.58
CA ARG A 222 -21.40 -11.61 -8.19
C ARG A 222 -20.41 -11.81 -7.06
N ILE A 223 -20.86 -12.46 -5.99
CA ILE A 223 -20.03 -12.88 -4.87
C ILE A 223 -19.71 -14.37 -5.04
N GLY A 224 -18.45 -14.68 -5.31
CA GLY A 224 -17.92 -16.04 -5.25
C GLY A 224 -17.26 -16.31 -3.91
N VAL A 225 -17.41 -17.51 -3.37
CA VAL A 225 -16.77 -17.91 -2.11
C VAL A 225 -16.11 -19.27 -2.22
N ILE A 226 -14.95 -19.38 -1.57
CA ILE A 226 -14.22 -20.63 -1.39
C ILE A 226 -13.95 -20.80 0.11
N PRO A 227 -14.72 -21.65 0.81
CA PRO A 227 -14.43 -21.99 2.20
C PRO A 227 -13.07 -22.66 2.33
N PHE A 228 -12.32 -22.31 3.38
CA PHE A 228 -11.08 -22.96 3.75
C PHE A 228 -11.40 -24.22 4.54
N ILE A 229 -11.45 -25.35 3.84
CA ILE A 229 -11.64 -26.68 4.42
C ILE A 229 -10.56 -27.59 3.83
N ARG A 230 -9.97 -28.47 4.66
CA ARG A 230 -8.87 -29.36 4.25
C ARG A 230 -9.26 -30.43 3.22
N GLN A 231 -10.56 -30.68 3.07
CA GLN A 231 -11.14 -31.58 2.07
C GLN A 231 -11.97 -30.72 1.12
N PHE A 232 -11.80 -30.92 -0.19
CA PHE A 232 -12.44 -30.21 -1.31
C PHE A 232 -13.45 -29.12 -0.90
N SER A 233 -13.06 -27.86 -1.11
CA SER A 233 -13.91 -26.72 -0.81
C SER A 233 -15.05 -26.62 -1.83
N GLU A 234 -16.28 -26.78 -1.35
CA GLU A 234 -17.48 -26.47 -2.13
C GLU A 234 -17.42 -24.97 -2.49
N ARG A 235 -17.33 -24.69 -3.79
CA ARG A 235 -17.30 -23.32 -4.29
C ARG A 235 -18.73 -22.85 -4.47
N LYS A 236 -19.10 -21.75 -3.83
CA LYS A 236 -20.44 -21.15 -3.97
C LYS A 236 -20.33 -19.83 -4.70
N SER A 237 -21.39 -19.44 -5.38
CA SER A 237 -21.47 -18.18 -6.10
C SER A 237 -22.90 -17.68 -6.05
N VAL A 238 -23.07 -16.39 -5.76
CA VAL A 238 -24.36 -15.73 -5.64
C VAL A 238 -24.37 -14.48 -6.52
N SER A 239 -25.44 -14.33 -7.31
CA SER A 239 -25.67 -13.15 -8.15
C SER A 239 -26.18 -11.98 -7.31
N GLY A 240 -25.88 -10.76 -7.78
CA GLY A 240 -26.31 -9.45 -7.31
C GLY A 240 -27.80 -9.37 -6.96
N THR A 241 -28.62 -10.05 -7.76
CA THR A 241 -30.07 -10.14 -7.60
C THR A 241 -30.53 -10.84 -6.32
N ASN A 242 -29.68 -11.67 -5.73
CA ASN A 242 -29.95 -12.40 -4.49
C ASN A 242 -29.33 -11.73 -3.26
N LEU A 243 -28.66 -10.59 -3.42
CA LEU A 243 -28.16 -9.80 -2.30
C LEU A 243 -29.25 -8.87 -1.77
N SER A 244 -29.22 -8.64 -0.45
CA SER A 244 -30.00 -7.58 0.16
C SER A 244 -29.25 -6.27 0.00
N TRP A 245 -29.84 -5.32 -0.71
CA TRP A 245 -29.23 -4.02 -0.99
C TRP A 245 -29.86 -2.91 -0.16
N GLU A 246 -29.02 -2.09 0.47
CA GLU A 246 -29.41 -0.88 1.17
C GLU A 246 -28.56 0.28 0.67
N VAL A 247 -29.18 1.37 0.23
CA VAL A 247 -28.46 2.60 -0.11
C VAL A 247 -28.45 3.52 1.10
N ARG A 248 -27.26 3.89 1.57
CA ARG A 248 -27.10 4.78 2.72
C ARG A 248 -27.05 6.25 2.31
N ASP A 249 -27.04 7.15 3.30
CA ASP A 249 -27.06 8.61 3.10
C ASP A 249 -25.86 9.14 2.30
N ASP A 250 -24.74 8.43 2.31
CA ASP A 250 -23.55 8.73 1.49
C ASP A 250 -23.70 8.32 0.01
N GLY A 251 -24.83 7.69 -0.33
CA GLY A 251 -25.15 7.16 -1.65
C GLY A 251 -24.45 5.84 -1.97
N ILE A 252 -23.67 5.24 -1.06
CA ILE A 252 -23.06 3.93 -1.27
C ILE A 252 -24.15 2.87 -1.13
N ALA A 253 -24.17 1.93 -2.08
CA ALA A 253 -25.02 0.75 -2.00
C ALA A 253 -24.28 -0.34 -1.21
N HIS A 254 -24.88 -0.79 -0.12
CA HIS A 254 -24.40 -1.87 0.72
C HIS A 254 -25.15 -3.14 0.36
N GLY A 255 -24.42 -4.12 -0.18
CA GLY A 255 -24.95 -5.46 -0.44
C GLY A 255 -24.60 -6.37 0.73
N SER A 256 -25.55 -7.21 1.15
CA SER A 256 -25.31 -8.25 2.15
C SER A 256 -25.86 -9.59 1.72
N ILE A 257 -25.16 -10.65 2.12
CA ILE A 257 -25.59 -12.04 1.96
C ILE A 257 -24.99 -12.89 3.06
N ASP A 258 -25.81 -13.80 3.57
CA ASP A 258 -25.38 -14.84 4.49
C ASP A 258 -25.20 -16.15 3.73
N MET A 259 -24.06 -16.80 3.92
CA MET A 259 -23.78 -18.09 3.30
C MET A 259 -23.37 -19.10 4.36
N ASP A 260 -24.05 -20.24 4.41
CA ASP A 260 -23.62 -21.38 5.23
C ASP A 260 -22.28 -21.93 4.69
N ILE A 261 -21.27 -21.92 5.54
CA ILE A 261 -19.91 -22.41 5.24
C ILE A 261 -19.51 -23.54 6.19
N GLY A 262 -20.46 -24.07 6.97
CA GLY A 262 -20.25 -25.12 7.95
C GLY A 262 -19.17 -24.77 8.96
N ASN A 263 -18.23 -25.70 9.19
CA ASN A 263 -17.17 -25.53 10.19
C ASN A 263 -15.90 -24.86 9.64
N SER A 264 -15.99 -24.14 8.51
CA SER A 264 -14.84 -23.43 7.96
C SER A 264 -14.42 -22.26 8.86
N GLN A 265 -13.11 -22.04 8.99
CA GLN A 265 -12.52 -20.98 9.83
C GLN A 265 -12.19 -19.72 9.03
N ALA A 266 -12.16 -19.84 7.70
CA ALA A 266 -11.81 -18.78 6.78
C ALA A 266 -12.52 -18.99 5.47
N VAL A 267 -12.87 -17.92 4.78
CA VAL A 267 -13.46 -17.99 3.43
C VAL A 267 -12.75 -16.98 2.56
N GLN A 268 -12.35 -17.42 1.37
CA GLN A 268 -11.90 -16.50 0.34
C GLN A 268 -13.11 -16.00 -0.44
N VAL A 269 -13.33 -14.70 -0.41
CA VAL A 269 -14.41 -14.00 -1.09
C VAL A 269 -13.88 -13.35 -2.36
N PHE A 270 -14.63 -13.46 -3.45
CA PHE A 270 -14.35 -12.87 -4.75
C PHE A 270 -15.54 -12.00 -5.15
N LEU A 271 -15.30 -10.72 -5.40
CA LEU A 271 -16.29 -9.83 -5.98
C LEU A 271 -16.01 -9.66 -7.46
N SER A 272 -16.98 -9.98 -8.29
CA SER A 272 -16.86 -9.89 -9.74
C SER A 272 -18.06 -9.21 -10.37
N LYS A 273 -17.88 -8.66 -11.57
CA LYS A 273 -18.94 -8.10 -12.41
C LYS A 273 -18.57 -8.33 -13.87
N ASN A 274 -19.53 -8.79 -14.68
CA ASN A 274 -19.32 -9.12 -16.10
C ASN A 274 -18.06 -10.00 -16.33
N ASP A 275 -17.92 -11.04 -15.50
CA ASP A 275 -16.81 -12.00 -15.48
C ASP A 275 -15.41 -11.41 -15.21
N MET A 276 -15.34 -10.15 -14.75
CA MET A 276 -14.10 -9.52 -14.28
C MET A 276 -14.06 -9.51 -12.75
N LEU A 277 -12.93 -9.93 -12.17
CA LEU A 277 -12.67 -9.92 -10.73
C LEU A 277 -12.27 -8.51 -10.26
N TYR A 278 -12.98 -7.93 -9.31
CA TYR A 278 -12.76 -6.58 -8.78
C TYR A 278 -12.04 -6.55 -7.45
N ASP A 279 -12.43 -7.43 -6.54
CA ASP A 279 -11.83 -7.51 -5.23
C ASP A 279 -11.75 -8.97 -4.81
N ARG A 280 -10.74 -9.28 -4.02
CA ARG A 280 -10.62 -10.57 -3.36
C ARG A 280 -10.17 -10.34 -1.93
N TYR A 281 -10.82 -11.01 -1.00
CA TYR A 281 -10.53 -10.82 0.40
C TYR A 281 -10.74 -12.10 1.19
N TRP A 282 -10.01 -12.24 2.29
CA TRP A 282 -10.21 -13.32 3.23
C TRP A 282 -11.02 -12.83 4.41
N ILE A 283 -12.14 -13.49 4.67
CA ILE A 283 -12.91 -13.31 5.90
C ILE A 283 -12.61 -14.46 6.84
N PHE A 284 -12.66 -14.20 8.14
CA PHE A 284 -12.24 -15.14 9.17
C PHE A 284 -13.28 -15.25 10.26
N ASP A 285 -13.32 -16.41 10.91
CA ASP A 285 -14.09 -16.62 12.13
C ASP A 285 -13.22 -16.14 13.31
N PRO A 286 -13.59 -15.05 13.99
CA PRO A 286 -12.81 -14.53 15.10
C PRO A 286 -12.78 -15.48 16.30
N GLU A 287 -13.75 -16.41 16.40
CA GLU A 287 -13.83 -17.42 17.46
C GLU A 287 -13.04 -18.69 17.12
N LYS A 288 -12.63 -18.89 15.86
CA LYS A 288 -11.86 -20.08 15.44
C LYS A 288 -10.44 -19.73 15.02
N HIS A 289 -9.47 -20.29 15.73
CA HIS A 289 -8.07 -20.04 15.47
C HIS A 289 -7.54 -20.81 14.27
N ILE A 290 -7.21 -20.08 13.21
CA ILE A 290 -6.53 -20.63 12.02
C ILE A 290 -5.10 -21.05 12.35
N ASN A 291 -4.46 -20.37 13.29
CA ASN A 291 -3.11 -20.68 13.74
C ASN A 291 -3.16 -21.77 14.83
N PRO A 292 -2.73 -23.02 14.56
CA PRO A 292 -2.77 -24.08 15.56
C PRO A 292 -1.81 -23.84 16.73
N SER A 293 -0.72 -23.08 16.54
CA SER A 293 0.16 -22.73 17.68
C SER A 293 -0.57 -21.83 18.67
N TYR A 294 -1.30 -20.84 18.15
CA TYR A 294 -2.14 -19.96 18.96
C TYR A 294 -3.21 -20.76 19.71
N ALA A 295 -3.91 -21.65 19.02
CA ALA A 295 -4.95 -22.50 19.61
C ALA A 295 -4.42 -23.37 20.75
N VAL A 296 -3.26 -24.02 20.57
CA VAL A 296 -2.62 -24.84 21.61
C VAL A 296 -2.12 -23.97 22.76
N HIS A 297 -1.49 -22.83 22.47
CA HIS A 297 -0.97 -21.95 23.52
C HIS A 297 -2.09 -21.38 24.40
N GLN A 298 -3.24 -21.06 23.82
CA GLN A 298 -4.40 -20.56 24.57
C GLN A 298 -4.94 -21.55 25.60
N THR A 299 -4.72 -22.86 25.42
CA THR A 299 -5.09 -23.86 26.44
C THR A 299 -4.20 -23.80 27.68
N ILE A 300 -3.02 -23.17 27.57
CA ILE A 300 -2.02 -23.01 28.63
C ILE A 300 -2.10 -21.59 29.20
N ASP A 301 -2.20 -20.58 28.33
CA ASP A 301 -2.27 -19.15 28.65
C ASP A 301 -3.63 -18.59 28.20
N ASN A 302 -4.64 -18.76 29.05
CA ASN A 302 -5.99 -18.31 28.73
C ASN A 302 -6.02 -16.80 28.46
N GLU A 303 -6.73 -16.39 27.42
CA GLU A 303 -6.84 -15.00 26.93
C GLU A 303 -5.49 -14.30 26.64
N MET A 304 -4.39 -15.06 26.51
CA MET A 304 -3.02 -14.56 26.32
C MET A 304 -2.56 -13.64 27.46
N THR A 305 -3.05 -13.85 28.68
CA THR A 305 -2.76 -12.97 29.83
C THR A 305 -1.27 -12.88 30.14
N THR A 306 -0.56 -14.01 30.12
CA THR A 306 0.88 -14.08 30.38
C THR A 306 1.66 -13.40 29.25
N LEU A 307 1.34 -13.73 27.99
CA LEU A 307 1.97 -13.10 26.83
C LEU A 307 1.77 -11.58 26.82
N ARG A 308 0.55 -11.09 27.10
CA ARG A 308 0.24 -9.66 27.23
C ARG A 308 1.05 -9.01 28.35
N SER A 309 1.20 -9.69 29.49
CA SER A 309 2.00 -9.20 30.61
C SER A 309 3.50 -9.08 30.26
N PHE A 310 4.04 -10.01 29.47
CA PHE A 310 5.42 -9.94 29.01
C PHE A 310 5.64 -8.80 28.01
N LEU A 311 4.73 -8.66 27.05
CA LEU A 311 4.81 -7.61 26.02
C LEU A 311 4.49 -6.20 26.55
N SER A 312 3.85 -6.06 27.71
CA SER A 312 3.52 -4.74 28.26
C SER A 312 4.72 -4.02 28.86
N GLY A 313 5.79 -4.74 29.22
CA GLY A 313 6.96 -4.17 29.89
C GLY A 313 6.65 -3.56 31.27
N GLN A 314 5.57 -3.99 31.93
CA GLN A 314 5.11 -3.43 33.22
C GLN A 314 5.55 -4.24 34.45
N SER A 315 6.46 -5.19 34.28
CA SER A 315 6.91 -6.08 35.35
C SER A 315 8.13 -5.52 36.11
N LYS A 316 8.62 -6.29 37.09
CA LYS A 316 9.86 -5.97 37.83
C LYS A 316 11.12 -6.04 36.96
N ASN A 317 11.11 -6.87 35.89
CA ASN A 317 12.23 -7.07 34.98
C ASN A 317 11.74 -6.87 33.53
N PRO A 318 11.39 -5.62 33.15
CA PRO A 318 10.62 -5.37 31.95
C PRO A 318 11.39 -5.68 30.65
N GLY A 319 12.72 -5.58 30.65
CA GLY A 319 13.55 -5.96 29.51
C GLY A 319 13.54 -7.48 29.26
N GLU A 320 13.81 -8.28 30.30
CA GLU A 320 13.79 -9.74 30.19
C GLU A 320 12.41 -10.27 29.80
N ASP A 321 11.35 -9.68 30.36
CA ASP A 321 9.99 -10.07 30.05
C ASP A 321 9.60 -9.71 28.61
N LEU A 322 10.02 -8.53 28.11
CA LEU A 322 9.82 -8.19 26.71
C LEU A 322 10.52 -9.19 25.78
N GLU A 323 11.76 -9.59 26.09
CA GLU A 323 12.48 -10.59 25.30
C GLU A 323 11.74 -11.94 25.30
N ARG A 324 11.25 -12.41 26.46
CA ARG A 324 10.44 -13.64 26.58
C ARG A 324 9.15 -13.53 25.79
N GLY A 325 8.47 -12.38 25.87
CA GLY A 325 7.23 -12.10 25.14
C GLY A 325 7.44 -12.12 23.63
N ALA A 326 8.51 -11.46 23.16
CA ALA A 326 8.89 -11.47 21.75
C ALA A 326 9.25 -12.88 21.25
N ALA A 327 10.04 -13.64 22.03
CA ALA A 327 10.39 -15.01 21.69
C ALA A 327 9.17 -15.93 21.59
N LEU A 328 8.25 -15.82 22.55
CA LEU A 328 7.00 -16.58 22.57
C LEU A 328 6.11 -16.19 21.38
N LEU A 329 5.94 -14.90 21.12
CA LEU A 329 5.14 -14.40 19.98
C LEU A 329 5.67 -14.92 18.64
N LEU A 330 6.98 -14.83 18.40
CA LEU A 330 7.62 -15.36 17.20
C LEU A 330 7.42 -16.88 17.09
N SER A 331 7.52 -17.61 18.20
CA SER A 331 7.25 -19.05 18.23
C SER A 331 5.80 -19.38 17.88
N LEU A 332 4.83 -18.56 18.31
CA LEU A 332 3.42 -18.70 17.93
C LEU A 332 3.21 -18.49 16.43
N PHE A 333 4.01 -17.62 15.80
CA PHE A 333 4.05 -17.46 14.34
C PHE A 333 4.94 -18.48 13.62
N ARG A 334 5.31 -19.58 14.30
CA ARG A 334 6.07 -20.72 13.75
C ARG A 334 7.51 -20.38 13.34
N PHE A 335 8.08 -19.32 13.90
CA PHE A 335 9.51 -19.10 13.79
C PHE A 335 10.26 -20.13 14.65
N SER A 336 11.44 -20.54 14.18
CA SER A 336 12.38 -21.29 15.01
C SER A 336 13.24 -20.29 15.78
N VAL A 337 12.98 -20.14 17.08
CA VAL A 337 13.54 -19.07 17.91
C VAL A 337 14.66 -19.60 18.81
N ALA A 338 15.80 -18.93 18.82
CA ALA A 338 16.87 -19.07 19.80
C ALA A 338 16.96 -17.80 20.65
N HIS A 339 16.73 -17.93 21.96
CA HIS A 339 16.75 -16.82 22.92
C HIS A 339 18.10 -16.75 23.65
N TYR A 340 18.95 -15.80 23.26
CA TYR A 340 20.30 -15.64 23.80
C TYR A 340 20.42 -14.57 24.89
N GLY A 341 19.54 -13.57 24.91
CA GLY A 341 19.61 -12.44 25.85
C GLY A 341 19.63 -12.85 27.33
N LEU A 342 19.00 -13.98 27.66
CA LEU A 342 18.99 -14.54 29.02
C LEU A 342 20.19 -15.43 29.36
N ILE A 343 21.11 -15.69 28.41
CA ILE A 343 22.30 -16.51 28.63
C ILE A 343 23.48 -15.58 28.94
N PRO A 344 23.99 -15.53 30.20
CA PRO A 344 24.97 -14.52 30.62
C PRO A 344 26.25 -14.48 29.78
N THR A 345 26.70 -15.64 29.27
CA THR A 345 27.91 -15.77 28.45
C THR A 345 27.74 -15.33 27.00
N LEU A 346 26.51 -15.05 26.54
CA LEU A 346 26.18 -14.73 25.15
C LEU A 346 25.53 -13.34 24.99
N ARG A 347 25.53 -12.50 26.03
CA ARG A 347 24.89 -11.16 26.04
C ARG A 347 25.47 -10.16 25.04
N ASP A 348 26.68 -10.41 24.53
CA ASP A 348 27.25 -9.59 23.44
C ASP A 348 26.59 -9.86 22.08
N GLY A 349 25.89 -11.00 21.95
CA GLY A 349 25.05 -11.35 20.82
C GLY A 349 23.72 -10.60 20.76
N PRO A 350 22.89 -10.87 19.74
CA PRO A 350 21.51 -10.38 19.70
C PRO A 350 20.66 -11.05 20.77
N ASP A 351 19.56 -10.41 21.18
CA ASP A 351 18.67 -10.99 22.19
C ASP A 351 18.00 -12.26 21.66
N LEU A 352 17.50 -12.24 20.41
CA LEU A 352 16.90 -13.40 19.73
C LEU A 352 17.47 -13.59 18.32
N LEU A 353 17.57 -14.85 17.89
CA LEU A 353 17.59 -15.22 16.48
C LEU A 353 16.31 -15.99 16.16
N ALA A 354 15.67 -15.68 15.04
CA ALA A 354 14.45 -16.37 14.63
C ALA A 354 14.43 -16.68 13.14
N PHE A 355 14.34 -17.97 12.79
CA PHE A 355 14.25 -18.40 11.39
C PHE A 355 12.78 -18.53 10.95
N THR A 356 12.48 -18.05 9.74
CA THR A 356 11.21 -18.34 9.07
C THR A 356 11.20 -19.77 8.52
N GLN A 357 10.03 -20.26 8.10
CA GLN A 357 9.94 -21.54 7.40
C GLN A 357 10.60 -21.52 6.02
N ALA A 358 10.83 -20.34 5.45
CA ALA A 358 11.56 -20.14 4.20
C ALA A 358 13.08 -20.01 4.42
N ASN A 359 13.57 -20.23 5.66
CA ASN A 359 14.97 -20.09 6.07
C ASN A 359 15.52 -18.66 5.97
N GLU A 360 14.67 -17.65 6.07
CA GLU A 360 15.11 -16.26 6.30
C GLU A 360 15.40 -16.08 7.79
N LEU A 361 16.32 -15.17 8.14
CA LEU A 361 16.79 -14.97 9.50
C LEU A 361 16.45 -13.58 10.03
N LEU A 362 15.74 -13.53 11.16
CA LEU A 362 15.59 -12.33 11.97
C LEU A 362 16.71 -12.27 13.02
N VAL A 363 17.35 -11.10 13.12
CA VAL A 363 18.28 -10.77 14.21
C VAL A 363 17.59 -9.72 15.07
N VAL A 364 17.21 -10.08 16.29
CA VAL A 364 16.29 -9.27 17.10
C VAL A 364 16.97 -8.74 18.36
N ASP A 365 16.85 -7.44 18.60
CA ASP A 365 17.15 -6.81 19.89
C ASP A 365 15.85 -6.23 20.48
N CYS A 366 15.65 -6.40 21.78
CA CYS A 366 14.52 -5.86 22.52
C CYS A 366 14.94 -4.62 23.32
N THR A 367 14.04 -3.66 23.49
CA THR A 367 14.24 -2.50 24.35
C THR A 367 12.92 -2.00 24.92
N THR A 368 12.89 -1.58 26.18
CA THR A 368 11.69 -0.98 26.77
C THR A 368 11.61 0.53 26.54
N GLY A 369 12.71 1.12 26.05
CA GLY A 369 12.85 2.55 25.76
C GLY A 369 12.83 2.86 24.25
N LEU A 370 13.48 3.96 23.86
CA LEU A 370 13.51 4.37 22.46
C LEU A 370 14.39 3.40 21.63
N PRO A 371 14.02 3.08 20.38
CA PRO A 371 14.75 2.13 19.53
C PRO A 371 16.25 2.42 19.39
N ASN A 372 16.62 3.70 19.26
CA ASN A 372 18.02 4.11 19.11
C ASN A 372 18.70 4.51 20.43
N GLU A 373 18.06 4.26 21.56
CA GLU A 373 18.66 4.53 22.86
C GLU A 373 19.94 3.69 23.05
N SER A 374 21.01 4.32 23.55
CA SER A 374 22.31 3.67 23.77
C SER A 374 22.95 3.03 22.52
N ASN A 375 22.71 3.61 21.34
CA ASN A 375 23.20 3.16 20.03
C ASN A 375 22.78 1.71 19.70
N LYS A 376 21.61 1.28 20.15
CA LYS A 376 21.10 -0.09 19.89
C LYS A 376 20.98 -0.40 18.40
N VAL A 377 20.47 0.53 17.59
CA VAL A 377 20.37 0.37 16.13
C VAL A 377 21.74 0.06 15.52
N SER A 378 22.76 0.89 15.83
CA SER A 378 24.11 0.70 15.30
C SER A 378 24.75 -0.63 15.75
N LYS A 379 24.51 -1.04 17.01
CA LYS A 379 24.98 -2.33 17.54
C LYS A 379 24.31 -3.51 16.83
N LEU A 380 23.01 -3.43 16.60
CA LEU A 380 22.24 -4.44 15.90
C LEU A 380 22.71 -4.59 14.45
N ILE A 381 22.94 -3.49 13.76
CA ILE A 381 23.52 -3.49 12.39
C ILE A 381 24.87 -4.22 12.41
N SER A 382 25.77 -3.84 13.33
CA SER A 382 27.09 -4.49 13.44
C SER A 382 26.97 -6.00 13.73
N ARG A 383 26.07 -6.41 14.63
CA ARG A 383 25.78 -7.83 14.92
C ARG A 383 25.29 -8.56 13.68
N THR A 384 24.39 -7.93 12.94
CA THR A 384 23.77 -8.48 11.73
C THR A 384 24.79 -8.66 10.60
N GLU A 385 25.68 -7.68 10.38
CA GLU A 385 26.75 -7.81 9.37
C GLU A 385 27.73 -8.93 9.71
N ARG A 386 28.07 -9.11 11.00
CA ARG A 386 28.89 -10.26 11.42
C ARG A 386 28.23 -11.60 11.10
N ILE A 387 26.91 -11.70 11.32
CA ILE A 387 26.13 -12.90 11.00
C ILE A 387 26.11 -13.12 9.49
N ARG A 388 25.83 -12.10 8.68
CA ARG A 388 25.86 -12.20 7.21
C ARG A 388 27.23 -12.64 6.69
N ALA A 389 28.31 -12.03 7.17
CA ALA A 389 29.66 -12.41 6.80
C ALA A 389 29.97 -13.88 7.15
N SER A 390 29.53 -14.34 8.33
CA SER A 390 29.67 -15.74 8.73
C SER A 390 28.89 -16.69 7.81
N LEU A 391 27.63 -16.36 7.49
CA LEU A 391 26.81 -17.14 6.56
C LEU A 391 27.45 -17.22 5.18
N GLN A 392 27.93 -16.09 4.65
CA GLN A 392 28.62 -16.01 3.37
C GLN A 392 29.87 -16.90 3.36
N SER A 393 30.71 -16.80 4.39
CA SER A 393 31.95 -17.61 4.49
C SER A 393 31.67 -19.12 4.58
N SER A 394 30.48 -19.49 5.07
CA SER A 394 30.04 -20.87 5.24
C SER A 394 29.18 -21.38 4.07
N GLY A 395 29.07 -20.63 2.96
CA GLY A 395 28.31 -21.03 1.76
C GLY A 395 26.80 -20.81 1.83
N HIS A 396 26.31 -20.05 2.81
CA HIS A 396 24.88 -19.77 3.04
C HIS A 396 24.50 -18.33 2.68
N SER A 397 25.13 -17.75 1.66
CA SER A 397 24.89 -16.36 1.24
C SER A 397 23.48 -16.09 0.67
N HIS A 398 22.68 -17.14 0.47
CA HIS A 398 21.30 -17.05 0.00
C HIS A 398 20.28 -16.80 1.13
N ILE A 399 20.71 -16.84 2.39
CA ILE A 399 19.85 -16.57 3.54
C ILE A 399 19.71 -15.05 3.70
N ASP A 400 18.50 -14.53 3.54
CA ASP A 400 18.20 -13.15 3.82
C ASP A 400 18.18 -12.90 5.33
N VAL A 401 18.89 -11.84 5.77
CA VAL A 401 19.03 -11.50 7.19
C VAL A 401 18.48 -10.12 7.47
N LEU A 402 17.39 -10.06 8.24
CA LEU A 402 16.67 -8.84 8.60
C LEU A 402 16.93 -8.46 10.07
N PRO A 403 17.55 -7.30 10.34
CA PRO A 403 17.64 -6.75 11.70
C PRO A 403 16.30 -6.18 12.14
N VAL A 404 15.88 -6.52 13.36
CA VAL A 404 14.62 -6.07 13.97
C VAL A 404 14.83 -5.55 15.39
N ILE A 405 14.24 -4.41 15.71
CA ILE A 405 14.12 -3.92 17.09
C ILE A 405 12.68 -4.12 17.55
N VAL A 406 12.50 -4.67 18.73
CA VAL A 406 11.19 -4.75 19.39
C VAL A 406 11.16 -3.78 20.56
N THR A 407 10.15 -2.90 20.62
CA THR A 407 10.00 -1.93 21.71
C THR A 407 8.59 -1.85 22.30
N THR A 408 8.51 -1.52 23.59
CA THR A 408 7.27 -1.14 24.27
C THR A 408 6.92 0.34 24.12
N ALA A 409 7.78 1.16 23.52
CA ALA A 409 7.53 2.58 23.31
C ALA A 409 6.33 2.80 22.35
N PRO A 410 5.39 3.71 22.66
CA PRO A 410 4.25 3.97 21.80
C PRO A 410 4.68 4.43 20.40
N ARG A 411 4.04 3.91 19.35
CA ARG A 411 4.36 4.25 17.96
C ARG A 411 4.41 5.76 17.70
N ALA A 412 3.46 6.50 18.27
CA ALA A 412 3.37 7.96 18.11
C ALA A 412 4.62 8.70 18.62
N THR A 413 5.36 8.15 19.58
CA THR A 413 6.54 8.78 20.17
C THR A 413 7.85 8.40 19.47
N ILE A 414 7.84 7.35 18.64
CA ILE A 414 9.05 6.80 17.98
C ILE A 414 9.01 6.94 16.45
N GLN A 415 8.10 7.74 15.90
CA GLN A 415 7.93 7.84 14.44
C GLN A 415 9.22 8.24 13.71
N ARG A 416 10.02 9.13 14.33
CA ARG A 416 11.34 9.52 13.80
C ARG A 416 12.33 8.37 13.85
N ASP A 417 12.37 7.61 14.94
CA ASP A 417 13.27 6.46 15.11
C ASP A 417 12.93 5.33 14.11
N ILE A 418 11.64 5.12 13.83
CA ILE A 418 11.18 4.18 12.80
C ILE A 418 11.72 4.59 11.43
N THR A 419 11.57 5.86 11.05
CA THR A 419 12.05 6.36 9.75
C THR A 419 13.58 6.29 9.65
N ASP A 420 14.30 6.64 10.72
CA ASP A 420 15.77 6.57 10.76
C ASP A 420 16.28 5.12 10.65
N ALA A 421 15.71 4.20 11.44
CA ALA A 421 16.04 2.77 11.40
C ALA A 421 15.74 2.15 10.02
N ALA A 422 14.59 2.49 9.42
CA ALA A 422 14.21 2.01 8.10
C ALA A 422 15.20 2.43 7.00
N SER A 423 15.79 3.64 7.10
CA SER A 423 16.82 4.10 6.16
C SER A 423 18.08 3.23 6.17
N HIS A 424 18.31 2.50 7.28
CA HIS A 424 19.39 1.54 7.45
C HIS A 424 18.94 0.07 7.27
N GLY A 425 17.71 -0.16 6.79
CA GLY A 425 17.17 -1.50 6.59
C GLY A 425 16.82 -2.25 7.89
N VAL A 426 16.59 -1.53 8.99
CA VAL A 426 16.19 -2.09 10.30
C VAL A 426 14.69 -1.92 10.48
N ALA A 427 13.99 -3.00 10.81
CA ALA A 427 12.57 -2.95 11.18
C ALA A 427 12.42 -2.62 12.67
N VAL A 428 11.37 -1.86 13.02
CA VAL A 428 11.04 -1.45 14.40
C VAL A 428 9.56 -1.67 14.67
#